data_AF-A0A2P2IYV1-F1
#
_entry.id   AF-A0A2P2IYV1-F1
#
_cell.length_a   1.000
_cell.length_b   1.000
_cell.length_c   1.000
_cell.angle_alpha   90.00
_cell.angle_beta   90.00
_cell.angle_gamma   90.00
#
_symmetry.space_group_name_H-M   'P 1'
#
loop_
_entity.id
_entity.type
_entity.pdbx_description
1 polymer ?
#
loop_
_entity_poly.entity_id
_entity_poly.type
_entity_poly.pdbx_seq_one_letter_code
_entity_poly.pdbx_strand_id
1 'polypeptide(L)'
;MRIISYFGKICLKTVTFLMNGLTSFAAKDFSTVQKKVAEIIKGRILVGHALRNDLKALLLSHPKKDLRDTSEYQPFLKEKRRKALRHLAAEFLGVKIQNGEHCPIEDARAAMLLYQKNKREWERRIKDQMRHNRKQKNSKHKKKLKDGNDVNKAATGNSN
;
A
#
# COMPACT_ATOMS: atom_id res chain seq x y z
N MET A 1 10.79 12.88 2.24
CA MET A 1 9.74 11.86 1.96
C MET A 1 9.17 11.41 3.30
N ARG A 2 7.96 11.86 3.66
CA ARG A 2 7.36 11.56 4.98
C ARG A 2 6.63 10.21 4.89
N ILE A 3 7.15 9.19 5.56
CA ILE A 3 6.60 7.84 5.60
C ILE A 3 5.69 7.75 6.83
N ILE A 4 4.46 7.27 6.68
CA ILE A 4 3.55 7.03 7.80
C ILE A 4 3.32 5.53 7.94
N SER A 5 3.54 5.02 9.15
CA SER A 5 3.15 3.66 9.53
C SER A 5 1.68 3.67 9.94
N TYR A 6 0.85 2.83 9.32
CA TYR A 6 -0.49 2.56 9.84
C TYR A 6 -0.72 1.05 9.95
N PHE A 7 -0.64 0.61 11.20
CA PHE A 7 -1.51 -0.34 11.90
C PHE A 7 -2.27 -1.34 11.03
N GLY A 8 -1.72 -2.56 10.97
CA GLY A 8 -2.48 -3.77 10.70
C GLY A 8 -3.05 -4.31 12.01
N LYS A 9 -4.35 -4.65 11.98
CA LYS A 9 -5.25 -5.09 13.08
C LYS A 9 -6.08 -3.94 13.62
N ILE A 10 -7.28 -3.83 13.06
CA ILE A 10 -8.42 -3.12 13.64
C ILE A 10 -8.63 -3.64 15.07
N CYS A 11 -8.09 -2.93 16.04
CA CYS A 11 -8.65 -2.84 17.37
C CYS A 11 -8.90 -1.34 17.59
N LEU A 12 -10.14 -0.97 17.87
CA LEU A 12 -10.62 0.39 18.16
C LEU A 12 -9.87 1.11 19.32
N LYS A 13 -8.77 0.57 19.84
CA LYS A 13 -8.01 1.11 20.97
C LYS A 13 -6.78 1.95 20.61
N THR A 14 -6.41 2.12 19.33
CA THR A 14 -5.16 2.84 18.98
C THR A 14 -5.30 3.96 17.94
N VAL A 15 -6.29 4.84 18.13
CA VAL A 15 -6.30 6.19 17.52
C VAL A 15 -5.75 7.24 18.52
N THR A 16 -5.11 6.79 19.59
CA THR A 16 -4.73 7.63 20.73
C THR A 16 -3.33 8.25 20.62
N PHE A 17 -2.42 7.76 19.76
CA PHE A 17 -0.99 8.12 19.89
C PHE A 17 -0.32 8.84 18.69
N LEU A 18 -1.07 9.35 17.72
CA LEU A 18 -0.60 10.46 16.87
C LEU A 18 -1.26 11.80 17.25
N MET A 19 -1.86 11.85 18.43
CA MET A 19 -2.69 12.95 18.95
C MET A 19 -2.22 13.38 20.34
N ASN A 20 -0.95 13.74 20.49
CA ASN A 20 -0.52 14.49 21.66
C ASN A 20 -1.00 15.93 21.50
N GLY A 21 -2.11 16.21 22.19
CA GLY A 21 -2.79 17.50 22.18
C GLY A 21 -4.30 17.32 21.98
N LEU A 22 -4.96 16.60 22.88
CA LEU A 22 -6.31 16.89 23.40
C LEU A 22 -6.85 15.65 24.12
N THR A 23 -6.86 15.78 25.43
CA THR A 23 -7.53 14.95 26.43
C THR A 23 -9.02 14.83 26.13
N SER A 24 -9.51 13.63 25.83
CA SER A 24 -10.83 13.17 26.26
C SER A 24 -10.90 11.64 26.20
N PHE A 25 -11.32 11.04 27.31
CA PHE A 25 -11.52 9.59 27.50
C PHE A 25 -12.73 9.04 26.74
N ALA A 26 -13.27 9.79 25.77
CA ALA A 26 -14.41 9.39 24.96
C ALA A 26 -13.94 8.80 23.62
N ALA A 27 -14.54 7.67 23.22
CA ALA A 27 -14.34 7.12 21.89
C ALA A 27 -14.74 8.17 20.85
N LYS A 28 -13.82 8.50 19.94
CA LYS A 28 -14.08 9.47 18.87
C LYS A 28 -15.03 8.86 17.85
N ASP A 29 -15.91 9.69 17.28
CA ASP A 29 -16.79 9.27 16.20
C ASP A 29 -16.01 8.70 15.02
N PHE A 30 -16.55 7.64 14.43
CA PHE A 30 -15.95 6.97 13.28
C PHE A 30 -15.68 7.96 12.13
N SER A 31 -16.61 8.86 11.84
CA SER A 31 -16.48 9.89 10.79
C SER A 31 -15.27 10.81 11.04
N THR A 32 -15.07 11.22 12.29
CA THR A 32 -13.95 12.08 12.69
C THR A 32 -12.62 11.35 12.51
N VAL A 33 -12.55 10.09 12.96
CA VAL A 33 -11.36 9.23 12.79
C VAL A 33 -11.06 8.99 11.32
N GLN A 34 -12.08 8.63 10.54
CA GLN A 34 -11.97 8.34 9.12
C GLN A 34 -11.43 9.54 8.33
N LYS A 35 -12.03 10.72 8.52
CA LYS A 35 -11.57 11.98 7.87
C LYS A 35 -10.12 12.26 8.22
N LYS A 36 -9.77 12.15 9.50
CA LYS A 36 -8.42 12.40 9.98
C LYS A 36 -7.40 11.43 9.39
N VAL A 37 -7.72 10.14 9.35
CA VAL A 37 -6.83 9.14 8.72
C VAL A 37 -6.70 9.44 7.23
N ALA A 38 -7.79 9.76 6.53
CA ALA A 38 -7.76 10.10 5.11
C ALA A 38 -6.85 11.30 4.81
N GLU A 39 -6.92 12.36 5.62
CA GLU A 39 -6.04 13.52 5.51
C GLU A 39 -4.57 13.17 5.76
N ILE A 40 -4.30 12.36 6.77
CA ILE A 40 -2.95 11.95 7.15
C ILE A 40 -2.28 11.14 6.03
N ILE A 41 -3.00 10.19 5.43
CA ILE A 41 -2.44 9.32 4.38
C ILE A 41 -2.43 9.98 2.99
N LYS A 42 -3.13 11.10 2.80
CA LYS A 42 -3.24 11.77 1.50
C LYS A 42 -1.85 12.19 0.98
N GLY A 43 -1.51 11.71 -0.23
CA GLY A 43 -0.25 12.04 -0.90
C GLY A 43 1.01 11.48 -0.23
N ARG A 44 0.86 10.52 0.69
CA ARG A 44 1.99 9.88 1.40
C ARG A 44 2.06 8.40 1.06
N ILE A 45 3.23 7.80 1.31
CA ILE A 45 3.39 6.35 1.20
C ILE A 45 2.91 5.70 2.49
N LEU A 46 2.04 4.72 2.34
CA LEU A 46 1.46 3.93 3.42
C LEU A 46 2.19 2.60 3.54
N VAL A 47 2.83 2.38 4.69
CA VAL A 47 3.55 1.13 5.00
C VAL A 47 2.77 0.37 6.07
N GLY A 48 2.64 -0.94 5.90
CA GLY A 48 1.98 -1.80 6.88
C GLY A 48 1.96 -3.26 6.48
N HIS A 49 1.06 -4.03 7.10
CA HIS A 49 0.89 -5.46 6.86
C HIS A 49 -0.58 -5.77 6.64
N ALA A 50 -0.92 -6.34 5.48
CA ALA A 50 -2.30 -6.61 5.07
C ALA A 50 -3.20 -5.35 5.05
N LEU A 51 -2.66 -4.24 4.54
CA LEU A 51 -3.26 -2.90 4.52
C LEU A 51 -4.66 -2.86 3.89
N ARG A 52 -4.98 -3.83 3.03
CA ARG A 52 -6.30 -3.96 2.42
C ARG A 52 -7.40 -4.15 3.47
N ASN A 53 -7.12 -4.84 4.56
CA ASN A 53 -8.09 -5.08 5.62
C ASN A 53 -8.41 -3.77 6.36
N ASP A 54 -7.38 -3.02 6.74
CA ASP A 54 -7.52 -1.78 7.49
C ASP A 54 -8.17 -0.68 6.64
N LEU A 55 -7.76 -0.54 5.37
CA LEU A 55 -8.40 0.38 4.42
C LEU A 55 -9.87 0.04 4.19
N LYS A 56 -10.21 -1.25 4.09
CA LYS A 56 -11.61 -1.69 3.92
C LYS A 56 -12.45 -1.34 5.15
N ALA A 57 -11.94 -1.55 6.36
CA ALA A 57 -12.66 -1.22 7.59
C ALA A 57 -12.86 0.29 7.76
N LEU A 58 -11.91 1.10 7.29
CA LEU A 58 -12.04 2.55 7.27
C LEU A 58 -12.83 3.08 6.06
N LEU A 59 -13.29 2.22 5.14
CA LEU A 59 -13.92 2.61 3.88
C LEU A 59 -13.06 3.63 3.07
N LEU A 60 -11.74 3.45 3.12
CA LEU A 60 -10.77 4.29 2.42
C LEU A 60 -10.12 3.53 1.26
N SER A 61 -9.63 4.29 0.29
CA SER A 61 -8.77 3.78 -0.77
C SER A 61 -7.47 4.54 -0.82
N HIS A 62 -6.41 3.87 -1.25
CA HIS A 62 -5.09 4.47 -1.39
C HIS A 62 -4.43 3.99 -2.68
N PRO A 63 -3.68 4.85 -3.41
CA PRO A 63 -3.06 4.46 -4.67
C PRO A 63 -2.12 3.26 -4.47
N LYS A 64 -2.27 2.21 -5.29
CA LYS A 64 -1.42 1.01 -5.23
C LYS A 64 0.08 1.32 -5.33
N LYS A 65 0.42 2.38 -6.07
CA LYS A 65 1.80 2.87 -6.21
C LYS A 65 2.43 3.39 -4.91
N ASP A 66 1.60 3.80 -3.96
CA ASP A 66 1.99 4.42 -2.70
C ASP A 66 1.76 3.46 -1.52
N LEU A 67 1.30 2.23 -1.78
CA LEU A 67 1.22 1.15 -0.81
C LEU A 67 2.54 0.38 -0.72
N ARG A 68 2.98 0.10 0.50
CA ARG A 68 4.11 -0.78 0.83
C ARG A 68 3.62 -1.82 1.83
N ASP A 69 2.90 -2.80 1.31
CA ASP A 69 2.34 -3.89 2.10
C ASP A 69 3.35 -5.04 2.23
N THR A 70 3.82 -5.27 3.45
CA THR A 70 4.74 -6.36 3.78
C THR A 70 4.14 -7.75 3.54
N SER A 71 2.81 -7.88 3.54
CA SER A 71 2.12 -9.13 3.24
C SER A 71 2.08 -9.44 1.73
N GLU A 72 2.34 -8.45 0.87
CA GLU A 72 2.34 -8.60 -0.60
C GLU A 72 3.73 -8.46 -1.22
N TYR A 73 4.74 -8.14 -0.41
CA TYR A 73 6.11 -8.00 -0.87
C TYR A 73 6.68 -9.37 -1.29
N GLN A 74 6.95 -9.55 -2.58
CA GLN A 74 7.33 -10.85 -3.14
C GLN A 74 8.47 -11.58 -2.40
N PRO A 75 9.56 -10.94 -1.97
CA PRO A 75 10.63 -11.60 -1.20
C PRO A 75 10.19 -12.16 0.15
N PHE A 76 9.05 -11.72 0.68
CA PHE A 76 8.49 -12.22 1.93
C PHE A 76 7.47 -13.36 1.73
N LEU A 77 7.08 -13.63 0.48
CA LEU A 77 6.17 -14.72 0.15
C LEU A 77 6.93 -16.04 0.08
N LYS A 78 6.41 -17.07 0.75
CA LYS A 78 6.87 -18.46 0.56
C LYS A 78 5.86 -19.16 -0.32
N GLU A 79 6.29 -19.71 -1.45
CA GLU A 79 5.41 -20.43 -2.40
C GLU A 79 4.16 -19.60 -2.79
N LYS A 80 4.34 -18.28 -2.97
CA LYS A 80 3.27 -17.30 -3.25
C LYS A 80 2.21 -17.16 -2.14
N ARG A 81 2.43 -17.73 -0.95
CA ARG A 81 1.55 -17.57 0.22
C ARG A 81 2.05 -16.44 1.13
N ARG A 82 1.09 -15.68 1.67
CA ARG A 82 1.37 -14.60 2.64
C ARG A 82 1.79 -15.20 3.98
N LYS A 83 2.86 -14.69 4.58
CA LYS A 83 3.27 -15.02 5.95
C LYS A 83 2.68 -14.02 6.95
N ALA A 84 2.42 -14.47 8.17
CA ALA A 84 2.04 -13.58 9.26
C ALA A 84 3.18 -12.64 9.64
N LEU A 85 2.86 -11.41 10.04
CA LEU A 85 3.84 -10.40 10.46
C LEU A 85 4.82 -10.93 11.53
N ARG A 86 4.34 -11.70 12.52
CA ARG A 86 5.20 -12.31 13.55
C ARG A 86 6.32 -13.19 12.98
N HIS A 87 6.04 -13.94 11.92
CA HIS A 87 7.04 -14.80 11.29
C HIS A 87 8.04 -13.96 10.51
N LEU A 88 7.57 -12.92 9.81
CA LEU A 88 8.46 -11.98 9.12
C LEU A 88 9.36 -11.21 10.10
N ALA A 89 8.82 -10.76 11.23
CA ALA A 89 9.60 -10.10 12.28
C ALA A 89 10.65 -11.03 12.87
N ALA A 90 10.29 -12.28 13.17
CA ALA A 90 11.25 -13.27 13.68
C ALA A 90 12.35 -13.58 12.65
N GLU A 91 11.98 -13.80 11.39
CA GLU A 91 12.90 -14.19 10.31
C GLU A 91 13.83 -13.05 9.86
N PHE A 92 13.29 -11.85 9.66
CA PHE A 92 14.04 -10.74 9.09
C PHE A 92 14.55 -9.75 10.12
N LEU A 93 13.91 -9.62 11.29
CA LEU A 93 14.33 -8.68 12.33
C LEU A 93 14.95 -9.39 13.53
N GLY A 94 14.80 -10.71 13.66
CA GLY A 94 15.25 -11.45 14.85
C GLY A 94 14.42 -11.16 16.10
N VAL A 95 13.24 -10.55 15.95
CA VAL A 95 12.38 -10.12 17.06
C VAL A 95 11.12 -10.96 17.09
N LYS A 96 10.79 -11.51 18.27
CA LYS A 96 9.51 -12.16 18.53
C LYS A 96 8.51 -11.11 19.00
N ILE A 97 7.63 -10.72 18.09
CA ILE A 97 6.48 -9.87 18.41
C ILE A 97 5.25 -10.76 18.63
N GLN A 98 4.18 -10.22 19.21
CA GLN A 98 2.88 -10.91 19.26
C GLN A 98 2.85 -12.21 20.09
N ASN A 99 3.70 -12.34 21.11
CA ASN A 99 3.73 -13.52 22.01
C ASN A 99 2.55 -13.55 23.02
N GLY A 100 1.73 -12.50 23.08
CA GLY A 100 0.56 -12.38 23.96
C GLY A 100 -0.51 -11.49 23.30
N GLU A 101 -1.04 -10.50 24.03
CA GLU A 101 -1.95 -9.52 23.43
C GLU A 101 -1.22 -8.69 22.36
N HIS A 102 -1.85 -8.52 21.20
CA HIS A 102 -1.24 -7.78 20.10
C HIS A 102 -1.26 -6.28 20.39
N CYS A 103 -0.08 -5.66 20.40
CA CYS A 103 0.04 -4.21 20.44
C CYS A 103 0.06 -3.67 19.01
N PRO A 104 -0.94 -2.87 18.59
CA PRO A 104 -0.98 -2.37 17.22
C PRO A 104 0.24 -1.45 16.91
N ILE A 105 0.82 -0.80 17.94
CA ILE A 105 2.00 0.07 17.81
C ILE A 105 3.24 -0.78 17.49
N GLU A 106 3.39 -1.91 18.15
CA GLU A 106 4.46 -2.87 17.89
C GLU A 106 4.36 -3.41 16.45
N ASP A 107 3.15 -3.76 16.02
CA ASP A 107 2.89 -4.25 14.66
C ASP A 107 3.26 -3.20 13.59
N ALA A 108 2.85 -1.94 13.80
CA ALA A 108 3.22 -0.82 12.95
C ALA A 108 4.73 -0.58 12.90
N ARG A 109 5.45 -0.74 14.02
CA ARG A 109 6.91 -0.62 14.08
C ARG A 109 7.59 -1.77 13.35
N ALA A 110 7.16 -3.01 13.56
CA ALA A 110 7.71 -4.18 12.88
C ALA A 110 7.54 -4.08 11.36
N ALA A 111 6.35 -3.71 10.88
CA ALA A 111 6.11 -3.51 9.45
C ALA A 111 6.99 -2.39 8.87
N MET A 112 7.18 -1.30 9.61
CA MET A 112 8.06 -0.20 9.22
C MET A 112 9.53 -0.66 9.12
N LEU A 113 10.02 -1.41 10.10
CA LEU A 113 11.39 -1.92 10.12
C LEU A 113 11.64 -2.91 8.97
N LEU A 114 10.68 -3.79 8.67
CA LEU A 114 10.73 -4.68 7.50
C LEU A 114 10.85 -3.87 6.20
N TYR A 115 10.03 -2.82 6.04
CA TYR A 115 10.13 -1.94 4.88
C TYR A 115 11.50 -1.25 4.81
N GLN A 116 11.99 -0.69 5.92
CA GLN A 116 13.28 0.01 5.96
C GLN A 116 14.43 -0.92 5.58
N LYS A 117 14.47 -2.15 6.11
CA LYS A 117 15.49 -3.15 5.79
C LYS A 117 15.52 -3.48 4.30
N ASN A 118 14.37 -3.49 3.63
CA ASN A 118 14.24 -3.84 2.22
C ASN A 118 14.04 -2.63 1.29
N LYS A 119 14.13 -1.39 1.82
CA LYS A 119 13.70 -0.16 1.13
C LYS A 119 14.34 0.02 -0.23
N ARG A 120 15.66 -0.17 -0.34
CA ARG A 120 16.41 0.06 -1.58
C ARG A 120 15.90 -0.83 -2.71
N GLU A 121 15.75 -2.12 -2.43
CA GLU A 121 15.25 -3.08 -3.41
C GLU A 121 13.76 -2.87 -3.70
N TRP A 122 12.97 -2.62 -2.66
CA TRP A 122 11.53 -2.39 -2.79
C TRP A 122 11.24 -1.20 -3.71
N GLU A 123 11.83 -0.03 -3.45
CA GLU A 123 11.60 1.17 -4.25
C GLU A 123 12.10 1.01 -5.69
N ARG A 124 13.22 0.30 -5.89
CA ARG A 124 13.70 -0.04 -7.24
C ARG A 124 12.67 -0.87 -8.01
N ARG A 125 12.17 -1.96 -7.42
CA ARG A 125 11.17 -2.83 -8.09
C ARG A 125 9.89 -2.08 -8.43
N ILE A 126 9.42 -1.20 -7.54
CA ILE A 126 8.23 -0.37 -7.81
C ILE A 126 8.49 0.58 -8.99
N LYS A 127 9.64 1.26 -9.03
CA LYS A 127 10.02 2.13 -10.16
C LYS A 127 10.09 1.36 -11.47
N ASP A 128 10.67 0.16 -11.46
CA ASP A 128 10.80 -0.67 -12.65
C ASP A 128 9.43 -1.15 -13.16
N GLN A 129 8.55 -1.59 -12.26
CA GLN A 129 7.17 -1.94 -12.59
C GLN A 129 6.41 -0.75 -13.19
N MET A 130 6.57 0.45 -12.63
CA MET A 130 5.95 1.67 -13.19
C MET A 130 6.47 1.98 -14.60
N ARG A 131 7.78 1.89 -14.81
CA ARG A 131 8.40 2.09 -16.12
C ARG A 131 7.86 1.08 -17.13
N HIS A 132 7.78 -0.19 -16.75
CA HIS A 132 7.25 -1.25 -17.60
C HIS A 132 5.77 -1.01 -17.96
N ASN A 133 4.94 -0.70 -16.96
CA ASN A 133 3.51 -0.41 -17.18
C ASN A 133 3.30 0.81 -18.10
N ARG A 134 4.14 1.85 -17.99
CA ARG A 134 4.09 3.02 -18.90
C ARG A 134 4.46 2.62 -20.33
N LYS A 135 5.51 1.83 -20.52
CA LYS A 135 5.90 1.33 -21.85
C LYS A 135 4.79 0.50 -22.50
N GLN A 136 4.18 -0.42 -21.75
CA GLN A 136 3.06 -1.23 -22.24
C GLN A 136 1.83 -0.40 -22.63
N LYS A 137 1.51 0.65 -21.86
CA LYS A 137 0.40 1.57 -22.21
C LYS A 137 0.69 2.34 -23.50
N ASN A 138 1.91 2.85 -23.64
CA ASN A 138 2.33 3.60 -24.83
C ASN A 138 2.34 2.70 -26.09
N SER A 139 2.81 1.46 -25.99
CA SER A 139 2.79 0.53 -27.14
C SER A 139 1.37 0.16 -27.56
N LYS A 140 0.46 -0.09 -26.60
CA LYS A 140 -0.96 -0.32 -26.87
C LYS A 140 -1.63 0.89 -27.53
N HIS A 141 -1.32 2.10 -27.07
CA HIS A 141 -1.85 3.34 -27.66
C HIS A 141 -1.38 3.53 -29.11
N LYS A 142 -0.08 3.32 -29.37
CA LYS A 142 0.49 3.41 -30.73
C LYS A 142 -0.12 2.36 -31.68
N LYS A 143 -0.38 1.15 -31.20
CA LYS A 143 -1.06 0.11 -31.99
C LYS A 143 -2.50 0.51 -32.33
N LYS A 144 -3.26 1.01 -31.35
CA LYS A 144 -4.66 1.45 -31.56
C LYS A 144 -4.77 2.61 -32.57
N LEU A 145 -3.83 3.55 -32.55
CA LEU A 145 -3.77 4.65 -33.54
C LEU A 145 -3.44 4.14 -34.94
N LYS A 146 -2.58 3.12 -35.07
CA LYS A 146 -2.24 2.52 -36.36
C LYS A 146 -3.42 1.74 -36.95
N ASP A 147 -4.04 0.87 -36.16
CA ASP A 147 -5.20 0.08 -36.57
C ASP A 147 -6.39 0.97 -37.00
N GLY A 148 -6.60 2.11 -36.32
CA GLY A 148 -7.65 3.08 -36.70
C GLY A 148 -7.34 3.84 -38.00
N ASN A 149 -6.07 4.19 -38.24
CA ASN A 149 -5.66 4.85 -39.48
C ASN A 149 -5.73 3.90 -40.69
N ASP A 150 -5.43 2.61 -40.50
CA ASP A 150 -5.52 1.60 -41.57
C ASP A 150 -6.98 1.34 -41.99
N VAL A 151 -7.94 1.36 -41.05
CA VAL A 151 -9.38 1.25 -41.34
C VAL A 151 -9.91 2.48 -42.09
N ASN A 152 -9.54 3.70 -41.67
CA ASN A 152 -9.99 4.93 -42.33
C ASN A 152 -9.43 5.09 -43.76
N LYS A 153 -8.22 4.54 -44.00
CA LYS A 153 -7.60 4.51 -45.33
C LYS A 153 -8.27 3.51 -46.28
N ALA A 154 -8.82 2.41 -45.77
CA ALA A 154 -9.59 1.46 -46.57
C ALA A 154 -10.97 2.01 -47.00
N ALA A 155 -11.56 2.93 -46.24
CA ALA A 155 -12.88 3.50 -46.53
C ALA A 155 -12.85 4.69 -47.53
N THR A 156 -11.70 5.30 -47.77
CA THR A 156 -11.56 6.51 -48.62
C THR A 156 -11.05 6.22 -50.05
N GLY A 157 -10.87 4.93 -50.40
CA GLY A 157 -10.27 4.51 -51.66
C GLY A 157 -11.23 4.24 -52.84
N ASN A 158 -12.50 4.63 -52.77
CA ASN A 158 -13.47 4.31 -53.84
C ASN A 158 -14.29 5.55 -54.26
N SER A 159 -13.70 6.39 -55.09
CA SER A 159 -14.42 7.37 -55.91
C SER A 159 -13.53 7.77 -57.09
N ASN A 160 -13.67 7.04 -58.20
CA ASN A 160 -13.36 7.49 -59.56
C ASN A 160 -14.50 7.02 -60.45
#